data_AF-A0A8D8MPW2-F1
#
_entry.id   AF-A0A8D8MPW2-F1
#
_cell.length_a   1.000
_cell.length_b   1.000
_cell.length_c   1.000
_cell.angle_alpha   90.00
_cell.angle_beta   90.00
_cell.angle_gamma   90.00
#
_symmetry.space_group_name_H-M   'P 1'
#
loop_
_entity.id
_entity.type
_entity.pdbx_description
1 polymer ?
#
loop_
_entity_poly.entity_id
_entity_poly.type
_entity_poly.pdbx_seq_one_letter_code
_entity_poly.pdbx_strand_id
1 'polypeptide(L)'
;PIKVAIDFESAMADVTKVVDFKKGTDEATKFAKKLKEMSRTIPLSAAELAQIAASGGQLGIKKEDLFMFTETVAKMSTAFDMSAEQAGDSIAKLSNVYGIDVSKME
;
A
#
# COMPACT_ATOMS: atom_id res chain seq x y z
N PRO A 1 8.93 -1.33 -20.55
CA PRO A 1 9.97 -1.24 -19.50
C PRO A 1 10.15 0.16 -18.87
N ILE A 2 9.96 1.27 -19.59
CA ILE A 2 10.15 2.63 -19.06
C ILE A 2 8.91 3.13 -18.32
N LYS A 3 7.70 2.93 -18.88
CA LYS A 3 6.43 3.34 -18.25
C LYS A 3 6.25 2.75 -16.85
N VAL A 4 6.42 1.43 -16.69
CA VAL A 4 6.32 0.74 -15.39
C VAL A 4 7.25 1.32 -14.32
N ALA A 5 8.45 1.76 -14.70
CA ALA A 5 9.37 2.40 -13.77
C ALA A 5 8.90 3.81 -13.37
N ILE A 6 8.37 4.58 -14.33
CA ILE A 6 7.77 5.90 -14.09
C ILE A 6 6.53 5.78 -13.20
N ASP A 7 5.63 4.84 -13.50
CA ASP A 7 4.41 4.60 -12.71
C ASP A 7 4.74 4.21 -11.26
N PHE A 8 5.76 3.35 -11.09
CA PHE A 8 6.24 2.98 -9.76
C PHE A 8 6.85 4.16 -8.99
N GLU A 9 7.66 4.98 -9.66
CA GLU A 9 8.28 6.15 -9.04
C GLU A 9 7.24 7.21 -8.67
N SER A 10 6.23 7.41 -9.53
CA SER A 10 5.09 8.28 -9.25
C SER A 10 4.31 7.79 -8.03
N ALA A 11 3.93 6.51 -8.00
CA ALA A 11 3.20 5.94 -6.87
C ALA A 11 4.02 6.03 -5.56
N MET A 12 5.33 5.83 -5.61
CA MET A 12 6.21 6.03 -4.45
C MET A 12 6.30 7.49 -4.00
N ALA A 13 6.19 8.46 -4.92
CA ALA A 13 6.10 9.87 -4.54
C ALA A 13 4.81 10.16 -3.76
N ASP A 14 3.69 9.53 -4.14
CA ASP A 14 2.43 9.63 -3.39
C ASP A 14 2.56 9.00 -2.00
N VAL A 15 3.17 7.82 -1.87
CA VAL A 15 3.47 7.21 -0.56
C VAL A 15 4.33 8.15 0.28
N THR A 16 5.36 8.76 -0.30
CA THR A 16 6.27 9.67 0.43
C THR A 16 5.59 10.95 0.88
N LYS A 17 4.52 11.36 0.21
CA LYS A 17 3.73 12.54 0.58
C LYS A 17 2.84 12.29 1.80
N VAL A 18 2.34 11.07 1.95
CA VAL A 18 1.31 10.72 2.95
C VAL A 18 1.87 9.92 4.11
N VAL A 19 3.04 9.31 3.94
CA VAL A 19 3.77 8.57 4.96
C VAL A 19 4.96 9.40 5.43
N ASP A 20 5.07 9.59 6.74
CA ASP A 20 6.16 10.35 7.35
C ASP A 20 7.46 9.50 7.35
N PHE A 21 8.21 9.58 6.24
CA PHE A 21 9.57 9.03 6.16
C PHE A 21 10.57 10.04 6.71
N LYS A 22 11.50 9.60 7.58
CA LYS A 22 12.53 10.52 8.10
C LYS A 22 13.42 11.01 6.96
N LYS A 23 13.43 12.32 6.74
CA LYS A 23 14.31 13.00 5.78
C LYS A 23 15.78 12.66 6.07
N GLY A 24 16.52 12.26 5.03
CA GLY A 24 17.93 11.87 5.14
C GLY A 24 18.16 10.39 5.49
N THR A 25 17.12 9.56 5.48
CA THR A 25 17.22 8.11 5.76
C THR A 25 16.76 7.30 4.56
N ASP A 26 17.35 6.12 4.34
CA ASP A 26 16.94 5.15 3.32
C ASP A 26 15.58 4.46 3.59
N GLU A 27 14.71 5.02 4.45
CA GLU A 27 13.42 4.40 4.80
C GLU A 27 12.49 4.27 3.58
N ALA A 28 12.37 5.33 2.76
CA ALA A 28 11.55 5.29 1.55
C ALA A 28 12.10 4.28 0.52
N THR A 29 13.42 4.20 0.36
CA THR A 29 14.08 3.23 -0.53
C THR A 29 13.87 1.79 -0.07
N LYS A 30 14.00 1.54 1.24
CA LYS A 30 13.70 0.23 1.85
C LYS A 30 12.22 -0.13 1.67
N PHE A 31 11.33 0.85 1.81
CA PHE A 31 9.90 0.66 1.59
C PHE A 31 9.61 0.24 0.15
N ALA A 32 10.14 0.99 -0.81
CA ALA A 32 10.05 0.69 -2.24
C ALA A 32 10.59 -0.71 -2.59
N LYS A 33 11.73 -1.09 -2.00
CA LYS A 33 12.32 -2.41 -2.22
C LYS A 33 11.40 -3.53 -1.71
N LYS A 34 10.81 -3.35 -0.53
CA LYS A 34 9.91 -4.33 0.08
C LYS A 34 8.59 -4.44 -0.68
N LEU A 35 8.05 -3.35 -1.24
CA LEU A 35 6.91 -3.42 -2.17
C LEU A 35 7.24 -4.22 -3.44
N LYS A 36 8.45 -4.03 -4.00
CA LYS A 36 8.90 -4.86 -5.15
C LYS A 36 9.03 -6.33 -4.77
N GLU A 37 9.50 -6.65 -3.57
CA GLU A 37 9.54 -8.03 -3.10
C GLU A 37 8.12 -8.61 -2.95
N MET A 38 7.19 -7.83 -2.44
CA MET A 38 5.78 -8.22 -2.31
C MET A 38 5.09 -8.44 -3.66
N SER A 39 5.42 -7.65 -4.69
CA SER A 39 4.91 -7.89 -6.06
C SER A 39 5.39 -9.20 -6.69
N ARG A 40 6.36 -9.90 -6.06
CA ARG A 40 6.79 -11.24 -6.50
C ARG A 40 5.96 -12.36 -5.85
N THR A 41 5.31 -12.07 -4.72
CA THR A 41 4.51 -13.04 -3.97
C THR A 41 3.01 -12.84 -4.16
N ILE A 42 2.57 -11.59 -4.35
CA ILE A 42 1.20 -11.22 -4.63
C ILE A 42 1.09 -10.84 -6.12
N PRO A 43 0.06 -11.27 -6.85
CA PRO A 43 -0.10 -10.98 -8.28
C PRO A 43 -0.60 -9.54 -8.52
N LEU A 44 0.07 -8.56 -7.92
CA LEU A 44 -0.14 -7.12 -8.09
C LEU A 44 1.19 -6.46 -8.40
N SER A 45 1.18 -5.45 -9.26
CA SER A 45 2.40 -4.73 -9.60
C SER A 45 2.91 -3.91 -8.41
N ALA A 46 4.22 -3.66 -8.37
CA ALA A 46 4.79 -2.83 -7.31
C ALA A 46 4.20 -1.40 -7.28
N ALA A 47 3.70 -0.90 -8.42
CA ALA A 47 3.02 0.39 -8.52
C ALA A 47 1.63 0.33 -7.85
N GLU A 48 0.84 -0.72 -8.11
CA GLU A 48 -0.45 -0.91 -7.45
C GLU A 48 -0.31 -1.10 -5.93
N LEU A 49 0.70 -1.86 -5.49
CA LEU A 49 1.00 -2.00 -4.07
C LEU A 49 1.41 -0.65 -3.44
N ALA A 50 2.15 0.18 -4.16
CA ALA A 50 2.48 1.54 -3.71
C ALA A 50 1.24 2.43 -3.65
N GLN A 51 0.29 2.32 -4.58
CA GLN A 51 -0.98 3.04 -4.50
C GLN A 51 -1.80 2.62 -3.28
N ILE A 52 -1.91 1.32 -3.00
CA ILE A 52 -2.58 0.83 -1.78
C ILE A 52 -1.91 1.39 -0.52
N ALA A 53 -0.58 1.35 -0.47
CA ALA A 53 0.20 1.92 0.62
C ALA A 53 -0.08 3.42 0.79
N ALA A 54 -0.14 4.18 -0.30
CA ALA A 54 -0.46 5.61 -0.27
C ALA A 54 -1.89 5.84 0.26
N SER A 55 -2.88 5.08 -0.20
CA SER A 55 -4.24 5.12 0.33
C SER A 55 -4.27 4.82 1.83
N GLY A 56 -3.54 3.81 2.28
CA GLY A 56 -3.39 3.49 3.71
C GLY A 56 -2.80 4.66 4.52
N GLY A 57 -1.76 5.31 3.99
CA GLY A 57 -1.17 6.50 4.63
C GLY A 57 -2.13 7.69 4.69
N GLN A 58 -2.94 7.90 3.65
CA GLN A 58 -4.00 8.92 3.65
C GLN A 58 -5.09 8.64 4.70
N LEU A 59 -5.36 7.37 4.97
CA LEU A 59 -6.29 6.93 6.02
C LEU A 59 -5.71 7.08 7.44
N GLY A 60 -4.45 7.53 7.56
CA GLY A 60 -3.77 7.71 8.84
C GLY A 60 -3.16 6.43 9.41
N ILE A 61 -3.01 5.37 8.59
CA ILE A 61 -2.32 4.15 9.00
C ILE A 61 -0.85 4.49 9.24
N LYS A 62 -0.33 4.03 10.38
CA LYS A 62 1.09 4.24 10.71
C LYS A 62 1.97 3.49 9.73
N LYS A 63 3.15 4.03 9.45
CA LYS A 63 4.16 3.43 8.57
C LYS A 63 4.50 1.96 8.90
N GLU A 64 4.37 1.60 10.17
CA GLU A 64 4.67 0.28 10.74
C GLU A 64 3.61 -0.75 10.30
N ASP A 65 2.34 -0.34 10.34
CA ASP A 65 1.16 -1.12 9.97
C ASP A 65 0.86 -1.08 8.47
N LEU A 66 1.38 -0.07 7.77
CA LEU A 66 1.12 0.19 6.36
C LEU A 66 1.51 -0.99 5.47
N PHE A 67 2.54 -1.75 5.86
CA PHE A 67 2.93 -2.99 5.19
C PHE A 67 1.88 -4.09 5.34
N MET A 68 1.40 -4.32 6.55
CA MET A 68 0.36 -5.33 6.78
C MET A 68 -0.93 -4.94 6.07
N PHE A 69 -1.32 -3.67 6.15
CA PHE A 69 -2.47 -3.16 5.43
C PHE A 69 -2.34 -3.39 3.92
N THR A 70 -1.20 -3.03 3.34
CA THR A 70 -0.95 -3.21 1.91
C THR A 70 -1.03 -4.68 1.51
N GLU A 71 -0.43 -5.56 2.30
CA GLU A 71 -0.48 -7.00 2.07
C GLU A 71 -1.90 -7.57 2.16
N THR A 72 -2.68 -7.18 3.17
CA THR A 72 -4.06 -7.63 3.36
C THR A 72 -4.96 -7.14 2.24
N VAL A 73 -4.88 -5.85 1.88
CA VAL A 73 -5.65 -5.28 0.76
C VAL A 73 -5.26 -5.95 -0.56
N ALA A 74 -3.97 -6.21 -0.78
CA ALA A 74 -3.49 -6.84 -2.00
C ALA A 74 -3.93 -8.31 -2.12
N LYS A 75 -3.91 -9.05 -1.00
CA LYS A 75 -4.46 -10.41 -0.91
C LYS A 75 -5.98 -10.42 -1.12
N MET A 76 -6.71 -9.49 -0.51
CA MET A 76 -8.14 -9.31 -0.71
C MET A 76 -8.47 -8.98 -2.17
N SER A 77 -7.73 -8.05 -2.78
CA SER A 77 -7.85 -7.66 -4.18
C SER A 77 -7.70 -8.88 -5.11
N THR A 78 -6.68 -9.69 -4.86
CA THR A 78 -6.46 -10.94 -5.61
C THR A 78 -7.54 -11.99 -5.34
N ALA A 79 -7.93 -12.18 -4.07
CA ALA A 79 -8.85 -13.25 -3.68
C ALA A 79 -10.29 -13.02 -4.13
N PHE A 80 -10.71 -11.76 -4.21
CA PHE A 80 -12.06 -11.37 -4.61
C PHE A 80 -12.13 -10.81 -6.04
N ASP A 81 -11.05 -10.95 -6.83
CA ASP A 81 -10.94 -10.47 -8.22
C ASP A 81 -11.39 -9.00 -8.36
N MET A 82 -10.97 -8.16 -7.41
CA MET A 82 -11.32 -6.74 -7.35
C MET A 82 -10.08 -5.88 -7.53
N SER A 83 -10.21 -4.68 -8.08
CA SER A 83 -9.05 -3.80 -8.24
C SER A 83 -8.47 -3.37 -6.88
N ALA A 84 -7.19 -3.05 -6.85
CA ALA A 84 -6.48 -2.57 -5.67
C ALA A 84 -7.17 -1.35 -5.02
N GLU A 85 -7.64 -0.41 -5.85
CA GLU A 85 -8.44 0.74 -5.41
C GLU A 85 -9.76 0.29 -4.78
N GLN A 86 -10.52 -0.60 -5.43
CA GLN A 86 -11.80 -1.07 -4.89
C GLN A 86 -11.64 -1.84 -3.57
N ALA A 87 -10.57 -2.62 -3.45
CA ALA A 87 -10.23 -3.33 -2.22
C ALA A 87 -9.87 -2.35 -1.10
N GLY A 88 -9.04 -1.35 -1.40
CA GLY A 88 -8.64 -0.30 -0.47
C GLY A 88 -9.84 0.51 0.04
N ASP A 89 -10.72 0.95 -0.87
CA ASP A 89 -11.95 1.68 -0.53
C ASP A 89 -12.89 0.83 0.34
N SER A 90 -13.02 -0.46 0.02
CA SER A 90 -13.85 -1.38 0.78
C SER A 90 -13.33 -1.55 2.21
N ILE A 91 -12.02 -1.75 2.38
CA ILE A 91 -11.40 -1.91 3.70
C ILE A 91 -11.45 -0.60 4.48
N ALA A 92 -11.20 0.54 3.84
CA ALA A 92 -11.33 1.86 4.47
C ALA A 92 -12.76 2.12 4.97
N LYS A 93 -13.76 1.76 4.15
CA LYS A 93 -15.17 1.89 4.52
C LYS A 93 -15.56 0.94 5.64
N LEU A 94 -15.07 -0.30 5.62
CA LEU A 94 -15.26 -1.26 6.71
C LEU A 94 -14.62 -0.76 8.01
N SER A 95 -13.41 -0.23 7.96
CA SER A 95 -12.71 0.34 9.12
C SER A 95 -13.46 1.54 9.71
N ASN A 96 -13.91 2.47 8.86
CA ASN A 96 -14.68 3.64 9.30
C ASN A 96 -16.07 3.30 9.85
N VAL A 97 -16.80 2.37 9.22
CA VAL A 97 -18.20 2.05 9.60
C VAL A 97 -18.24 1.12 10.81
N TYR A 98 -17.35 0.14 10.88
CA TYR A 98 -17.37 -0.88 11.93
C TYR A 98 -16.36 -0.62 13.05
N GLY A 99 -15.54 0.44 12.97
CA GLY A 99 -14.48 0.72 13.93
C GLY A 99 -13.43 -0.39 14.00
N ILE A 100 -13.31 -1.18 12.93
CA ILE A 100 -12.32 -2.25 12.83
C ILE A 100 -10.98 -1.56 12.57
N ASP A 101 -10.13 -1.58 13.58
CA ASP A 101 -8.77 -1.10 13.46
C ASP A 101 -8.04 -2.00 12.45
N VAL A 102 -7.56 -1.41 11.37
CA VAL A 102 -6.86 -2.09 10.28
C VAL A 102 -5.61 -2.84 10.78
N SER A 103 -5.06 -2.48 11.94
CA SER A 103 -3.99 -3.23 12.61
C SER A 103 -4.44 -4.55 13.25
N LYS A 104 -5.75 -4.84 13.35
CA LYS A 104 -6.29 -6.09 13.93
C LYS A 104 -6.76 -7.11 12.88
N MET A 105 -6.51 -6.87 11.59
CA MET A 105 -7.00 -7.71 10.50
C MET A 105 -6.07 -8.90 10.16
N GLU A 106 -5.43 -9.49 11.19
CA GLU A 106 -4.68 -10.77 11.08
C GLU A 106 -5.62 -11.98 10.97
#